data_AF-K6X7H9-F1
#
_entry.id   AF-K6X7H9-F1
#
_cell.length_a   1.000
_cell.length_b   1.000
_cell.length_c   1.000
_cell.angle_alpha   90.00
_cell.angle_beta   90.00
_cell.angle_gamma   90.00
#
_symmetry.space_group_name_H-M   'P 1'
#
loop_
_entity.id
_entity.type
_entity.pdbx_description
1 polymer ?
#
loop_
_entity_poly.entity_id
_entity_poly.type
_entity_poly.pdbx_seq_one_letter_code
_entity_poly.pdbx_strand_id
1 'polypeptide(L)'
;MSIYRPHDTWPDHSKSWWRDTLAYGREQGWSLDHPSGHWGRLFCPGGCIITIFGTGRGGESVAKSARRKIQRCLHVHGSVLARAVDHLDRAEQLTDAASELALRQAHHAYIDEILQSADEALDAIKEAGLLRQIEDLPSEPEIASAAASLDDAGAQLDLATATLSPMSAGVAKPLRRRITALRKRIEKLRTTLDQPALTVVDIGRGRPGGPS
;
A
#
# COMPACT_ATOMS: atom_id res chain seq x y z
N MET A 1 46.06 -5.98 6.73
CA MET A 1 45.53 -4.67 7.15
C MET A 1 44.05 -4.88 7.42
N SER A 2 43.61 -4.69 8.66
CA SER A 2 42.22 -4.98 9.05
C SER A 2 41.50 -3.67 9.35
N ILE A 3 40.43 -3.38 8.62
CA ILE A 3 39.57 -2.22 8.86
C ILE A 3 38.34 -2.72 9.62
N TYR A 4 38.10 -2.15 10.79
CA TYR A 4 36.96 -2.41 11.65
C TYR A 4 35.99 -1.23 11.57
N ARG A 5 34.74 -1.51 11.20
CA ARG A 5 33.63 -0.55 11.20
C ARG A 5 33.11 -0.30 12.62
N PRO A 6 32.27 0.72 12.85
CA PRO A 6 31.74 1.02 14.18
C PRO A 6 30.97 -0.14 14.82
N HIS A 7 30.33 -0.99 14.02
CA HIS A 7 29.55 -2.13 14.51
C HIS A 7 30.37 -3.42 14.71
N ASP A 8 31.65 -3.41 14.33
CA ASP A 8 32.54 -4.57 14.47
C ASP A 8 33.11 -4.67 15.88
N THR A 9 33.59 -5.87 16.23
CA THR A 9 34.36 -6.05 17.47
C THR A 9 35.80 -5.62 17.24
N TRP A 10 36.22 -4.56 17.93
CA TRP A 10 37.57 -3.99 17.78
C TRP A 10 38.58 -4.72 18.68
N PRO A 11 39.85 -4.82 18.27
CA PRO A 11 40.90 -5.36 19.12
C PRO A 11 41.13 -4.45 20.35
N ASP A 12 41.40 -5.08 21.49
CA ASP A 12 41.68 -4.36 22.73
C ASP A 12 43.11 -3.79 22.76
N HIS A 13 43.24 -2.51 23.14
CA HIS A 13 44.54 -1.94 23.45
C HIS A 13 45.01 -2.38 24.84
N SER A 14 46.29 -2.69 24.98
CA SER A 14 46.96 -2.98 26.27
C SER A 14 46.90 -1.86 27.32
N LYS A 15 46.44 -0.65 26.98
CA LYS A 15 46.40 0.52 27.86
C LYS A 15 44.94 0.98 28.04
N SER A 16 44.50 1.12 29.29
CA SER A 16 43.11 1.48 29.65
C SER A 16 42.64 2.77 28.97
N TRP A 17 43.43 3.83 29.01
CA TRP A 17 43.08 5.12 28.40
C TRP A 17 42.79 5.05 26.89
N TRP A 18 43.39 4.10 26.17
CA TRP A 18 43.16 3.90 24.75
C TRP A 18 41.93 3.04 24.54
N ARG A 19 41.72 2.01 25.38
CA ARG A 19 40.46 1.24 25.37
C ARG A 19 39.25 2.16 25.55
N ASP A 20 39.30 3.07 26.51
CA ASP A 20 38.21 4.04 26.75
C ASP A 20 37.99 4.97 25.55
N THR A 21 39.08 5.43 24.92
CA THR A 21 39.03 6.32 23.75
C THR A 21 38.50 5.60 22.51
N LEU A 22 38.87 4.34 22.33
CA LEU A 22 38.43 3.47 21.23
C LEU A 22 36.97 3.09 21.38
N ALA A 23 36.54 2.72 22.58
CA ALA A 23 35.14 2.46 22.89
C ALA A 23 34.29 3.70 22.59
N TYR A 24 34.73 4.88 23.05
CA TYR A 24 34.06 6.14 22.75
C TYR A 24 34.05 6.44 21.23
N GLY A 25 35.17 6.27 20.54
CA GLY A 25 35.24 6.46 19.08
C GLY A 25 34.26 5.56 18.34
N ARG A 26 34.16 4.29 18.73
CA ARG A 26 33.24 3.31 18.18
C ARG A 26 31.77 3.70 18.40
N GLU A 27 31.41 4.11 19.62
CA GLU A 27 30.07 4.64 19.94
C GLU A 27 29.72 5.88 19.10
N GLN A 28 30.73 6.69 18.81
CA GLN A 28 30.63 7.86 17.96
C GLN A 28 30.80 7.51 16.47
N GLY A 29 30.62 6.27 16.02
CA GLY A 29 30.60 5.96 14.59
C GLY A 29 31.95 6.11 13.86
N TRP A 30 33.08 6.18 14.57
CA TRP A 30 34.41 6.13 13.95
C TRP A 30 34.76 4.70 13.53
N SER A 31 35.63 4.55 12.54
CA SER A 31 36.21 3.27 12.11
C SER A 31 37.68 3.17 12.53
N LEU A 32 38.20 1.95 12.65
CA LEU A 32 39.58 1.66 13.02
C LEU A 32 40.31 0.90 11.91
N ASP A 33 41.44 1.42 11.43
CA ASP A 33 42.45 0.67 10.68
C ASP A 33 43.54 0.17 11.62
N HIS A 34 43.70 -1.15 11.74
CA HIS A 34 44.70 -1.78 12.59
C HIS A 34 45.70 -2.58 11.71
N PRO A 35 46.81 -1.96 11.26
CA PRO A 35 47.86 -2.63 10.51
C PRO A 35 48.72 -3.53 11.41
N SER A 36 49.34 -4.56 10.84
CA SER A 36 50.27 -5.44 11.56
C SER A 36 51.61 -4.72 11.80
N GLY A 37 51.76 -4.03 12.94
CA GLY A 37 53.05 -3.47 13.39
C GLY A 37 52.97 -2.12 14.12
N HIS A 38 51.97 -1.30 13.81
CA HIS A 38 51.60 -0.10 14.58
C HIS A 38 50.20 -0.32 15.17
N TRP A 39 49.84 0.41 16.23
CA TRP A 39 48.52 0.19 16.84
C TRP A 39 47.40 0.53 15.85
N GLY A 40 47.47 1.65 15.14
CA GLY A 40 46.54 1.90 14.04
C GLY A 40 46.08 3.34 13.91
N ARG A 41 44.95 3.53 13.23
CA ARG A 41 44.39 4.84 12.93
C ARG A 41 42.87 4.82 13.05
N LEU A 42 42.29 5.86 13.65
CA LEU A 42 40.85 6.10 13.65
C LEU A 42 40.47 7.03 12.50
N PHE A 43 39.35 6.73 11.85
CA PHE A 43 38.78 7.52 10.76
C PHE A 43 37.33 7.87 11.05
N CYS A 44 36.95 9.12 10.84
CA CYS A 44 35.54 9.48 10.78
C CYS A 44 35.01 9.41 9.34
N PRO A 45 33.68 9.33 9.13
CA PRO A 45 33.08 9.32 7.80
C PRO A 45 33.47 10.53 6.92
N GLY A 46 33.72 11.69 7.54
CA GLY A 46 34.17 12.91 6.85
C GLY A 46 35.68 13.04 6.68
N GLY A 47 36.45 11.96 6.83
CA GLY A 47 37.87 11.93 6.48
C GLY A 47 38.85 12.44 7.55
N CYS A 48 38.40 12.71 8.78
CA CYS A 48 39.32 13.03 9.88
C CYS A 48 40.11 11.78 10.29
N ILE A 49 41.43 11.92 10.44
CA ILE A 49 42.34 10.82 10.83
C ILE A 49 42.95 11.12 12.20
N ILE A 50 43.05 10.08 13.05
CA ILE A 50 43.78 10.10 14.32
C ILE A 50 44.69 8.88 14.37
N THR A 51 46.01 9.09 14.45
CA THR A 51 46.99 8.01 14.59
C THR A 51 47.09 7.57 16.05
N ILE A 52 47.14 6.25 16.26
CA ILE A 52 47.27 5.61 17.57
C ILE A 52 48.66 4.98 17.66
N PHE A 53 49.38 5.35 18.71
CA PHE A 53 50.74 4.90 18.96
C PHE A 53 50.74 3.83 20.06
N GLY A 54 51.44 2.71 19.84
CA GLY A 54 51.46 1.59 20.78
C GLY A 54 52.25 1.85 22.06
N THR A 55 53.38 2.56 21.98
CA THR A 55 54.31 2.76 23.11
C THR A 55 55.03 4.11 23.00
N GLY A 56 54.45 5.16 23.60
CA GLY A 56 55.09 6.48 23.68
C GLY A 56 55.00 7.06 25.09
N ARG A 57 56.03 7.81 25.52
CA ARG A 57 55.90 8.67 26.72
C ARG A 57 54.76 9.66 26.47
N GLY A 58 53.86 9.83 27.43
CA GLY A 58 52.69 10.72 27.29
C GLY A 58 51.50 10.11 26.53
N GLY A 59 51.46 8.79 26.36
CA GLY A 59 50.34 8.09 25.69
C GLY A 59 48.95 8.42 26.27
N GLU A 60 48.85 8.71 27.57
CA GLU A 60 47.61 9.19 28.20
C GLU A 60 47.10 10.47 27.60
N SER A 61 47.98 11.46 27.51
CA SER A 61 47.66 12.80 27.05
C SER A 61 47.25 12.76 25.58
N VAL A 62 47.91 11.91 24.79
CA VAL A 62 47.56 11.67 23.39
C VAL A 62 46.18 11.00 23.29
N ALA A 63 45.89 9.97 24.10
CA ALA A 63 44.57 9.33 24.11
C ALA A 63 43.45 10.32 24.51
N LYS A 64 43.66 11.11 25.56
CA LYS A 64 42.72 12.17 25.98
C LYS A 64 42.53 13.23 24.89
N SER A 65 43.59 13.63 24.21
CA SER A 65 43.52 14.58 23.09
C SER A 65 42.75 13.99 21.90
N ALA A 66 43.01 12.72 21.56
CA ALA A 66 42.27 11.97 20.55
C ALA A 66 40.77 11.92 20.90
N ARG A 67 40.41 11.58 22.14
CA ARG A 67 39.02 11.59 22.61
C ARG A 67 38.35 12.96 22.45
N ARG A 68 39.04 14.05 22.80
CA ARG A 68 38.53 15.42 22.57
C ARG A 68 38.38 15.78 21.10
N LYS A 69 39.20 15.21 20.22
CA LYS A 69 39.09 15.41 18.76
C LYS A 69 37.90 14.63 18.20
N ILE A 70 37.67 13.41 18.67
CA ILE A 70 36.47 12.61 18.38
C ILE A 70 35.21 13.37 18.79
N GLN A 71 35.17 13.86 20.03
CA GLN A 71 34.03 14.61 20.58
C GLN A 71 33.71 15.90 19.80
N ARG A 72 34.72 16.58 19.25
CA ARG A 72 34.54 17.81 18.47
C ARG A 72 34.33 17.55 16.98
N CYS A 73 34.28 16.30 16.54
CA CYS A 73 34.17 15.98 15.14
C CYS A 73 32.73 16.12 14.65
N LEU A 74 32.46 17.17 13.87
CA LEU A 74 31.13 17.46 13.34
C LEU A 74 30.69 16.49 12.22
N HIS A 75 31.62 15.73 11.64
CA HIS A 75 31.33 14.75 10.59
C HIS A 75 30.61 13.50 11.13
N VAL A 76 30.73 13.26 12.43
CA VAL A 76 30.13 12.11 13.11
C VAL A 76 28.68 12.37 13.49
N HIS A 77 28.36 13.60 13.84
CA HIS A 77 27.01 14.00 14.23
C HIS A 77 26.10 14.32 13.05
N GLY A 78 26.51 13.91 11.84
CA GLY A 78 25.98 14.45 10.60
C GLY A 78 26.27 15.95 10.55
N SER A 79 27.00 16.41 9.54
CA SER A 79 26.96 17.84 9.23
C SER A 79 25.50 18.29 9.19
N VAL A 80 25.20 19.53 9.59
CA VAL A 80 23.84 20.09 9.46
C VAL A 80 23.28 19.81 8.06
N LEU A 81 24.16 19.81 7.07
CA LEU A 81 23.88 19.40 5.69
C LEU A 81 23.44 17.93 5.55
N ALA A 82 24.15 16.96 6.13
CA ALA A 82 23.75 15.54 6.06
C ALA A 82 22.38 15.31 6.71
N ARG A 83 22.12 15.93 7.87
CA ARG A 83 20.80 15.87 8.51
C ARG A 83 19.72 16.56 7.67
N ALA A 84 20.05 17.67 7.01
CA ALA A 84 19.13 18.35 6.11
C ALA A 84 18.78 17.49 4.89
N VAL A 85 19.77 16.80 4.30
CA VAL A 85 19.55 15.85 3.19
C VAL A 85 18.65 14.70 3.64
N ASP A 86 18.94 14.05 4.78
CA ASP A 86 18.09 12.97 5.32
C ASP A 86 16.64 13.42 5.56
N HIS A 87 16.44 14.66 6.02
CA HIS A 87 15.11 15.23 6.21
C HIS A 87 14.39 15.50 4.89
N LEU A 88 15.11 15.95 3.85
CA LEU A 88 14.54 16.17 2.52
C LEU A 88 14.14 14.86 1.86
N ASP A 89 15.00 13.83 1.90
CA ASP A 89 14.70 12.50 1.36
C ASP A 89 13.46 11.90 2.03
N ARG A 90 13.32 12.08 3.35
CA ARG A 90 12.14 11.62 4.10
C ARG A 90 10.88 12.41 3.76
N ALA A 91 11.00 13.71 3.49
CA ALA A 91 9.86 14.53 3.07
C ALA A 91 9.37 14.16 1.66
N GLU A 92 10.30 13.84 0.74
CA GLU A 92 9.98 13.34 -0.60
C GLU A 92 9.22 12.00 -0.51
N GLN A 93 9.75 11.04 0.25
CA GLN A 93 9.08 9.74 0.47
C GLN A 93 7.66 9.88 1.04
N LEU A 94 7.46 10.82 1.98
CA LEU A 94 6.13 11.09 2.54
C LEU A 94 5.19 11.74 1.52
N THR A 95 5.70 12.59 0.64
CA THR A 95 4.93 13.24 -0.42
C THR A 95 4.50 12.23 -1.49
N ASP A 96 5.39 11.31 -1.85
CA ASP A 96 5.07 10.20 -2.75
C ASP A 96 4.01 9.28 -2.14
N ALA A 97 4.18 8.89 -0.88
CA ALA A 97 3.21 8.06 -0.17
C ALA A 97 1.84 8.76 -0.03
N ALA A 98 1.82 10.07 0.24
CA ALA A 98 0.59 10.85 0.33
C ALA A 98 -0.11 10.93 -1.04
N SER A 99 0.64 11.11 -2.12
CA SER A 99 0.12 11.14 -3.49
C SER A 99 -0.47 9.77 -3.87
N GLU A 100 0.22 8.68 -3.53
CA GLU A 100 -0.29 7.32 -3.75
C GLU A 100 -1.58 7.06 -2.95
N LEU A 101 -1.65 7.51 -1.71
CA LEU A 101 -2.86 7.41 -0.89
C LEU A 101 -4.02 8.23 -1.46
N ALA A 102 -3.75 9.46 -1.95
CA ALA A 102 -4.76 10.31 -2.59
C ALA A 102 -5.31 9.65 -3.87
N LEU A 103 -4.44 9.07 -4.71
CA LEU A 103 -4.85 8.30 -5.89
C LEU A 103 -5.70 7.10 -5.49
N ARG A 104 -5.30 6.33 -4.47
CA ARG A 104 -6.10 5.20 -3.96
C ARG A 104 -7.46 5.65 -3.43
N GLN A 105 -7.54 6.81 -2.76
CA GLN A 105 -8.81 7.36 -2.26
C GLN A 105 -9.71 7.81 -3.42
N ALA A 106 -9.16 8.49 -4.44
CA ALA A 106 -9.90 8.88 -5.63
C ALA A 106 -10.43 7.66 -6.40
N HIS A 107 -9.62 6.59 -6.52
CA HIS A 107 -10.05 5.32 -7.11
C HIS A 107 -11.17 4.67 -6.30
N HIS A 108 -11.11 4.71 -4.96
CA HIS A 108 -12.16 4.19 -4.10
C HIS A 108 -13.48 4.96 -4.29
N ALA A 109 -13.42 6.30 -4.32
CA ALA A 109 -14.59 7.14 -4.56
C ALA A 109 -15.22 6.87 -5.94
N TYR A 110 -14.39 6.75 -6.98
CA TYR A 110 -14.86 6.42 -8.33
C TYR A 110 -15.52 5.03 -8.40
N ILE A 111 -14.94 4.03 -7.74
CA ILE A 111 -15.55 2.69 -7.67
C ILE A 111 -16.86 2.71 -6.89
N ASP A 112 -16.93 3.44 -5.77
CA ASP A 112 -18.16 3.57 -4.99
C ASP A 112 -19.27 4.25 -5.81
N GLU A 113 -18.94 5.27 -6.61
CA GLU A 113 -19.88 5.94 -7.53
C GLU A 113 -20.42 4.98 -8.59
N ILE A 114 -19.55 4.19 -9.24
CA ILE A 114 -19.98 3.15 -10.19
C ILE A 114 -20.90 2.13 -9.50
N LEU A 115 -20.52 1.66 -8.31
CA LEU A 115 -21.31 0.66 -7.57
C LEU A 115 -22.66 1.23 -7.10
N GLN A 116 -22.72 2.52 -6.78
CA GLN A 116 -23.97 3.20 -6.45
C GLN A 116 -24.86 3.34 -7.69
N SER A 117 -24.32 3.77 -8.82
CA SER A 117 -25.06 3.88 -10.09
C SER A 117 -25.66 2.53 -10.50
N ALA A 118 -24.90 1.44 -10.38
CA ALA A 118 -25.39 0.10 -10.66
C ALA A 118 -26.52 -0.33 -9.69
N ASP A 119 -26.45 0.04 -8.41
CA ASP A 119 -27.49 -0.30 -7.42
C ASP A 119 -28.79 0.46 -7.69
N GLU A 120 -28.68 1.76 -8.00
CA GLU A 120 -29.82 2.61 -8.39
C GLU A 120 -30.50 2.11 -9.66
N ALA A 121 -29.74 1.68 -10.67
CA ALA A 121 -30.30 1.07 -11.88
C ALA A 121 -31.06 -0.23 -11.57
N LEU A 122 -30.52 -1.07 -10.68
CA LEU A 122 -31.18 -2.32 -10.28
C LEU A 122 -32.46 -2.07 -9.48
N ASP A 123 -32.47 -1.06 -8.62
CA ASP A 123 -33.66 -0.68 -7.86
C ASP A 123 -34.72 -0.04 -8.75
N ALA A 124 -34.33 0.77 -9.75
CA ALA A 124 -35.25 1.30 -10.76
C ALA A 124 -35.93 0.19 -11.59
N ILE A 125 -35.18 -0.83 -12.02
CA ILE A 125 -35.76 -2.00 -12.73
C ILE A 125 -36.77 -2.74 -11.84
N LYS A 126 -36.48 -2.84 -10.54
CA LYS A 126 -37.36 -3.49 -9.57
C LYS A 126 -38.62 -2.67 -9.29
N GLU A 127 -38.49 -1.35 -9.18
CA GLU A 127 -39.60 -0.40 -8.96
C GLU A 127 -40.49 -0.24 -10.19
N ALA A 128 -39.93 -0.34 -11.41
CA ALA A 128 -40.66 -0.35 -12.67
C ALA A 128 -41.62 -1.56 -12.85
N GLY A 129 -41.87 -2.34 -11.81
CA GLY A 129 -42.93 -3.35 -11.80
C GLY A 129 -42.64 -4.62 -12.59
N LEU A 130 -41.50 -4.70 -13.30
CA LEU A 130 -41.04 -5.88 -14.05
C LEU A 130 -40.93 -7.15 -13.19
N LEU A 131 -40.96 -7.02 -11.86
CA LEU A 131 -40.94 -8.13 -10.92
C LEU A 131 -42.28 -8.42 -10.21
N ARG A 132 -43.33 -7.59 -10.31
CA ARG A 132 -44.68 -7.84 -9.74
C ARG A 132 -45.66 -6.69 -10.04
N GLN A 133 -46.56 -6.88 -11.01
CA GLN A 133 -48.01 -7.05 -10.80
C GLN A 133 -48.65 -7.48 -12.14
N ILE A 134 -49.59 -8.42 -12.05
CA ILE A 134 -50.12 -9.26 -13.16
C ILE A 134 -51.19 -8.54 -14.01
N GLU A 135 -51.48 -7.26 -13.75
CA GLU A 135 -52.54 -6.54 -14.47
C GLU A 135 -52.08 -5.84 -15.76
N ASP A 136 -50.83 -5.42 -15.86
CA ASP A 136 -50.23 -4.92 -17.10
C ASP A 136 -48.94 -5.71 -17.37
N LEU A 137 -49.00 -6.58 -18.37
CA LEU A 137 -47.79 -7.21 -18.89
C LEU A 137 -46.87 -6.09 -19.42
N PRO A 138 -45.61 -6.03 -18.96
CA PRO A 138 -44.67 -5.04 -19.48
C PRO A 138 -44.56 -5.22 -20.99
N SER A 139 -44.63 -4.11 -21.69
CA SER A 139 -44.54 -4.09 -23.15
C SER A 139 -43.15 -4.53 -23.62
N GLU A 140 -43.04 -5.11 -24.81
CA GLU A 140 -41.74 -5.48 -25.40
C GLU A 140 -40.67 -4.38 -25.32
N PRO A 141 -40.95 -3.07 -25.55
CA PRO A 141 -39.94 -2.04 -25.38
C PRO A 141 -39.48 -1.84 -23.93
N GLU A 142 -40.34 -2.08 -22.93
CA GLU A 142 -39.96 -2.00 -21.51
C GLU A 142 -39.06 -3.16 -21.10
N ILE A 143 -39.32 -4.37 -21.61
CA ILE A 143 -38.46 -5.54 -21.43
C ILE A 143 -37.10 -5.32 -22.10
N ALA A 144 -37.08 -4.81 -23.33
CA ALA A 144 -35.85 -4.50 -24.06
C ALA A 144 -35.03 -3.40 -23.36
N SER A 145 -35.69 -2.37 -22.83
CA SER A 145 -35.05 -1.32 -22.05
C SER A 145 -34.43 -1.86 -20.77
N ALA A 146 -35.14 -2.73 -20.04
CA ALA A 146 -34.61 -3.34 -18.82
C ALA A 146 -33.42 -4.27 -19.10
N ALA A 147 -33.48 -5.05 -20.19
CA ALA A 147 -32.36 -5.88 -20.64
C ALA A 147 -31.12 -5.03 -20.94
N ALA A 148 -31.29 -3.92 -21.67
CA ALA A 148 -30.20 -2.98 -21.96
C ALA A 148 -29.60 -2.36 -20.67
N SER A 149 -30.43 -2.01 -19.68
CA SER A 149 -29.95 -1.53 -18.38
C SER A 149 -29.18 -2.61 -17.59
N LEU A 150 -29.56 -3.88 -17.70
CA LEU A 150 -28.81 -4.99 -17.09
C LEU A 150 -27.48 -5.27 -17.80
N ASP A 151 -27.41 -5.07 -19.12
CA ASP A 151 -26.16 -5.14 -19.88
C ASP A 151 -25.20 -4.00 -19.49
N ASP A 152 -25.71 -2.77 -19.39
CA ASP A 152 -24.90 -1.62 -18.95
C ASP A 152 -24.37 -1.79 -17.52
N ALA A 153 -25.24 -2.19 -16.58
CA ALA A 153 -24.83 -2.52 -15.22
C ALA A 153 -23.78 -3.65 -15.19
N GLY A 154 -23.88 -4.64 -16.08
CA GLY A 154 -22.89 -5.69 -16.25
C GLY A 154 -21.52 -5.12 -16.68
N ALA A 155 -21.51 -4.28 -17.71
CA ALA A 155 -20.30 -3.62 -18.21
C ALA A 155 -19.63 -2.73 -17.15
N GLN A 156 -20.43 -2.01 -16.35
CA GLN A 156 -19.96 -1.21 -15.23
C GLN A 156 -19.26 -2.06 -14.15
N LEU A 157 -19.80 -3.25 -13.82
CA LEU A 157 -19.17 -4.17 -12.87
C LEU A 157 -17.86 -4.77 -13.41
N ASP A 158 -17.75 -4.99 -14.72
CA ASP A 158 -16.53 -5.45 -15.36
C ASP A 158 -15.45 -4.36 -15.35
N LEU A 159 -15.82 -3.11 -15.63
CA LEU A 159 -14.92 -1.95 -15.48
C LEU A 159 -14.43 -1.80 -14.04
N ALA A 160 -15.34 -1.88 -13.05
CA ALA A 160 -14.97 -1.83 -11.63
C ALA A 160 -14.02 -2.98 -11.25
N THR A 161 -14.23 -4.18 -11.80
CA THR A 161 -13.34 -5.33 -11.59
C THR A 161 -11.95 -5.09 -12.17
N ALA A 162 -11.85 -4.53 -13.38
CA ALA A 162 -10.58 -4.19 -14.02
C ALA A 162 -9.80 -3.15 -13.19
N THR A 163 -10.47 -2.11 -12.72
CA THR A 163 -9.88 -1.05 -11.88
C THR A 163 -9.39 -1.58 -10.52
N LEU A 164 -10.05 -2.60 -9.96
CA LEU A 164 -9.65 -3.26 -8.71
C LEU A 164 -8.51 -4.25 -8.85
N SER A 165 -8.17 -4.68 -10.06
CA SER A 165 -7.13 -5.68 -10.32
C SER A 165 -5.74 -5.29 -9.77
N PRO A 166 -5.24 -4.06 -9.98
CA PRO A 166 -3.93 -3.64 -9.45
C PRO A 166 -3.93 -3.30 -7.96
N MET A 167 -5.09 -3.26 -7.29
CA MET A 167 -5.18 -2.82 -5.89
C MET A 167 -4.83 -3.94 -4.90
N SER A 168 -4.27 -3.56 -3.75
CA SER A 168 -3.93 -4.52 -2.68
C SER A 168 -5.17 -5.26 -2.15
N ALA A 169 -4.97 -6.52 -1.75
CA ALA A 169 -6.06 -7.39 -1.30
C ALA A 169 -6.86 -6.81 -0.11
N GLY A 170 -6.24 -6.00 0.76
CA GLY A 170 -6.92 -5.35 1.88
C GLY A 170 -7.98 -4.35 1.44
N VAL A 171 -7.66 -3.50 0.46
CA VAL A 171 -8.57 -2.47 -0.07
C VAL A 171 -9.60 -3.07 -1.01
N ALA A 172 -9.20 -4.03 -1.86
CA ALA A 172 -10.07 -4.60 -2.88
C ALA A 172 -11.10 -5.60 -2.34
N LYS A 173 -10.86 -6.24 -1.18
CA LYS A 173 -11.72 -7.31 -0.64
C LYS A 173 -13.18 -6.89 -0.38
N PRO A 174 -13.51 -5.78 0.31
CA PRO A 174 -14.89 -5.37 0.50
C PRO A 174 -15.59 -5.05 -0.83
N LEU A 175 -14.90 -4.36 -1.75
CA LEU A 175 -15.43 -3.98 -3.06
C LEU A 175 -15.70 -5.21 -3.95
N ARG A 176 -14.80 -6.19 -3.96
CA ARG A 176 -15.00 -7.48 -4.67
C ARG A 176 -16.20 -8.26 -4.15
N ARG A 177 -16.47 -8.23 -2.85
CA ARG A 177 -17.68 -8.85 -2.27
C ARG A 177 -18.94 -8.16 -2.77
N ARG A 178 -18.94 -6.82 -2.85
CA ARG A 178 -20.07 -6.03 -3.36
C ARG A 178 -20.32 -6.29 -4.84
N ILE A 179 -19.28 -6.31 -5.67
CA ILE A 179 -19.37 -6.70 -7.09
C ILE A 179 -19.97 -8.10 -7.24
N THR A 180 -19.51 -9.07 -6.45
CA THR A 180 -20.03 -10.45 -6.49
C THR A 180 -21.53 -10.50 -6.15
N ALA A 181 -21.98 -9.71 -5.17
CA ALA A 181 -23.38 -9.63 -4.79
C ALA A 181 -24.24 -8.99 -5.90
N LEU A 182 -23.75 -7.91 -6.52
CA LEU A 182 -24.44 -7.23 -7.63
C LEU A 182 -24.54 -8.12 -8.88
N ARG A 183 -23.47 -8.84 -9.24
CA ARG A 183 -23.53 -9.83 -10.34
C ARG A 183 -24.59 -10.89 -10.12
N LYS A 184 -24.72 -11.41 -8.88
CA LYS A 184 -25.79 -12.36 -8.54
C LYS A 184 -27.19 -11.75 -8.67
N ARG A 185 -27.35 -10.45 -8.38
CA ARG A 185 -28.62 -9.73 -8.59
C ARG A 185 -28.94 -9.57 -10.08
N ILE A 186 -27.97 -9.16 -10.90
CA ILE A 186 -28.13 -9.08 -12.37
C ILE A 186 -28.56 -10.43 -12.94
N GLU A 187 -27.87 -11.50 -12.57
CA GLU A 187 -28.20 -12.87 -13.04
C GLU A 187 -29.63 -13.27 -12.66
N LYS A 188 -30.04 -12.97 -11.41
CA LYS A 188 -31.40 -13.23 -10.96
C LYS A 188 -32.45 -12.42 -11.73
N LEU A 189 -32.15 -11.17 -12.08
CA LEU A 189 -33.06 -10.33 -12.86
C LEU A 189 -33.16 -10.80 -14.31
N ARG A 190 -32.03 -11.13 -14.95
CA ARG A 190 -32.01 -11.71 -16.31
C ARG A 190 -32.82 -12.98 -16.39
N THR A 191 -32.58 -13.93 -15.48
CA THR A 191 -33.36 -15.17 -15.42
C THR A 191 -34.86 -14.94 -15.16
N THR A 192 -35.25 -13.81 -14.57
CA THR A 192 -36.66 -13.45 -14.40
C THR A 192 -37.25 -12.80 -15.66
N LEU A 193 -36.46 -12.00 -16.39
CA LEU A 193 -36.88 -11.43 -17.69
C LEU A 193 -36.95 -12.49 -18.79
N ASP A 194 -36.04 -13.48 -18.78
CA ASP A 194 -35.98 -14.57 -19.76
C ASP A 194 -37.01 -15.68 -19.50
N GLN A 195 -37.68 -15.67 -18.33
CA GLN A 195 -38.78 -16.61 -18.09
C GLN A 195 -39.93 -16.24 -19.02
N PRO A 196 -40.33 -17.12 -19.97
CA PRO A 196 -41.51 -16.87 -20.76
C PRO A 196 -42.68 -16.74 -19.78
N ALA A 197 -43.48 -15.67 -19.91
CA ALA A 197 -44.74 -15.53 -19.20
C ALA A 197 -45.47 -16.86 -19.30
N LEU A 198 -45.49 -17.63 -18.20
CA LEU A 198 -46.01 -18.98 -18.18
C LEU A 198 -47.43 -18.90 -18.72
N THR A 199 -47.59 -19.52 -19.90
CA THR A 199 -48.84 -19.93 -20.54
C THR A 199 -50.04 -19.75 -19.62
N VAL A 200 -50.82 -18.69 -19.88
CA VAL A 200 -52.24 -18.68 -19.51
C VAL A 200 -52.86 -19.86 -20.26
N VAL A 201 -52.87 -21.02 -19.61
CA VAL A 201 -53.60 -22.19 -20.06
C VAL A 201 -55.06 -21.78 -20.08
N ASP A 202 -55.51 -21.52 -21.30
CA ASP A 202 -56.86 -21.60 -21.81
C ASP A 202 -57.81 -22.40 -20.88
N ILE A 203 -58.52 -21.70 -20.00
CA ILE A 203 -59.76 -22.20 -19.37
C ILE A 203 -60.96 -21.69 -20.20
N GLY A 204 -60.84 -21.73 -21.53
CA GLY A 204 -61.97 -21.74 -22.44
C GLY A 204 -62.63 -23.11 -22.49
N ARG A 205 -63.25 -23.58 -21.39
CA ARG A 205 -64.29 -24.62 -21.50
C ARG A 205 -65.65 -23.96 -21.58
N GLY A 206 -65.98 -23.54 -22.79
CA GLY A 206 -67.35 -23.34 -23.22
C GLY A 206 -68.19 -24.57 -22.88
N ARG A 207 -69.28 -24.35 -22.16
CA ARG A 207 -70.32 -25.36 -21.93
C ARG A 207 -71.17 -25.40 -23.21
N PRO A 208 -71.17 -26.50 -23.98
CA PRO A 208 -72.07 -26.61 -25.13
C PRO A 208 -73.50 -26.77 -24.61
N GLY A 209 -74.44 -26.07 -25.25
CA GLY A 209 -75.87 -26.25 -25.05
C GLY A 209 -76.27 -27.70 -25.30
N GLY A 210 -77.07 -28.25 -24.38
CA GLY A 210 -77.82 -29.47 -24.59
C GLY A 210 -79.25 -29.12 -25.03
N PRO A 211 -79.83 -29.84 -26.02
CA PRO A 211 -81.16 -29.56 -26.56
C PRO A 211 -82.27 -30.23 -25.75
N SER A 212 -83.51 -29.81 -26.07
CA SER A 212 -84.84 -30.30 -25.67
C SER A 212 -85.53 -29.52 -24.54
#